data_AF-A0A3R7RX79-F1
#
_entry.id   AF-A0A3R7RX79-F1
#
_cell.length_a   1.000
_cell.length_b   1.000
_cell.length_c   1.000
_cell.angle_alpha   90.00
_cell.angle_beta   90.00
_cell.angle_gamma   90.00
#
_symmetry.space_group_name_H-M   'P 1'
#
loop_
_entity.id
_entity.type
_entity.pdbx_description
1 polymer ?
#
loop_
_entity_poly.entity_id
_entity_poly.type
_entity_poly.pdbx_seq_one_letter_code
_entity_poly.pdbx_strand_id
1 'polypeptide(L)'
;MLQRIPAYRDPLLQVLSDALRRALDLYRREMSAGVSVEFECRLGTFSASRHTYAHPFPTHTLTPAVLDGQSTTPFFFFAGVAQPSFTALHDALKAVGAAMPPRSSTVLSVRTTGKHRLEYAMNEACNRGRLLAITEKERVFFHDVRCPGWGADFRVSVSREQTLDAATWTPAQWESFAPSVSRLRQRKSLHVAPLLSLDMAMVRSFTDHSRFARPWSAELQVPFVSAPRVSFDVEVEVDMPALRRAVRQTRLVDSTLERTALDLLTVLQFLAEKRG
;
A
#
# COMPACT_ATOMS: atom_id res chain seq x y z
N MET A 1 -19.60 -29.29 -34.43
CA MET A 1 -19.67 -28.58 -33.14
C MET A 1 -18.94 -27.26 -33.27
N LEU A 2 -19.66 -26.13 -33.24
CA LEU A 2 -19.01 -24.81 -33.19
C LEU A 2 -18.40 -24.65 -31.78
N GLN A 3 -17.07 -24.64 -31.69
CA GLN A 3 -16.40 -24.29 -30.44
C GLN A 3 -16.79 -22.85 -30.08
N ARG A 4 -17.52 -22.68 -28.97
CA ARG A 4 -17.83 -21.34 -28.45
C ARG A 4 -16.51 -20.68 -28.06
N ILE A 5 -16.26 -19.51 -28.65
CA ILE A 5 -15.18 -18.63 -28.22
C ILE A 5 -15.41 -18.34 -26.73
N PRO A 6 -14.40 -18.52 -25.86
CA PRO A 6 -14.53 -18.17 -24.45
C PRO A 6 -14.95 -16.71 -24.28
N ALA A 7 -15.73 -16.40 -23.25
CA ALA A 7 -16.06 -15.02 -22.93
C ALA A 7 -14.78 -14.22 -22.66
N TYR A 8 -14.68 -13.03 -23.27
CA TYR A 8 -13.60 -12.08 -22.96
C TYR A 8 -13.62 -11.74 -21.47
N ARG A 9 -12.45 -11.78 -20.84
CA ARG A 9 -12.24 -11.30 -19.48
C ARG A 9 -11.21 -10.19 -19.51
N ASP A 10 -11.55 -9.05 -18.92
CA ASP A 10 -10.61 -7.95 -18.74
C ASP A 10 -9.45 -8.42 -17.84
N PRO A 11 -8.19 -8.41 -18.32
CA PRO A 11 -7.04 -8.86 -17.56
C PRO A 11 -6.86 -8.13 -16.22
N LEU A 12 -7.23 -6.85 -16.14
CA LEU A 12 -7.15 -6.08 -14.90
C LEU A 12 -8.19 -6.55 -13.90
N LEU A 13 -9.43 -6.73 -14.36
CA LEU A 13 -10.51 -7.23 -13.51
C LEU A 13 -10.18 -8.63 -12.99
N GLN A 14 -9.60 -9.47 -13.85
CA GLN A 14 -9.16 -10.81 -13.47
C GLN A 14 -8.06 -10.77 -12.42
N VAL A 15 -6.99 -9.97 -12.60
CA VAL A 15 -5.89 -9.93 -11.63
C VAL A 15 -6.36 -9.41 -10.26
N LEU A 16 -7.26 -8.42 -10.25
CA LEU A 16 -7.84 -7.88 -9.01
C LEU A 16 -8.77 -8.90 -8.34
N SER A 17 -9.62 -9.59 -9.10
CA SER A 17 -10.53 -10.62 -8.58
C SER A 17 -9.76 -11.82 -8.01
N ASP A 18 -8.71 -12.27 -8.69
CA ASP A 18 -7.84 -13.36 -8.23
C ASP A 18 -7.07 -12.96 -6.96
N ALA A 19 -6.57 -11.72 -6.90
CA ALA A 19 -5.93 -11.17 -5.71
C ALA A 19 -6.90 -11.10 -4.52
N LEU A 20 -8.12 -10.62 -4.74
CA LEU A 20 -9.18 -10.57 -3.72
C LEU A 20 -9.56 -11.96 -3.23
N ARG A 21 -9.67 -12.95 -4.13
CA ARG A 21 -9.92 -14.34 -3.74
C ARG A 21 -8.82 -14.87 -2.84
N ARG A 22 -7.56 -14.68 -3.22
CA ARG A 22 -6.39 -15.09 -2.42
C ARG A 22 -6.39 -14.41 -1.05
N ALA A 23 -6.66 -13.11 -0.99
CA ALA A 23 -6.77 -12.38 0.27
C ALA A 23 -7.89 -12.92 1.15
N LEU A 24 -9.07 -13.19 0.57
CA LEU A 24 -10.21 -13.73 1.30
C LEU A 24 -9.93 -15.15 1.82
N ASP A 25 -9.33 -16.00 1.01
CA ASP A 25 -8.95 -17.35 1.41
C ASP A 25 -7.88 -17.35 2.50
N LEU A 26 -6.90 -16.46 2.41
CA LEU A 26 -5.91 -16.27 3.47
C LEU A 26 -6.58 -15.77 4.75
N TYR A 27 -7.41 -14.72 4.65
CA TYR A 27 -8.11 -14.15 5.79
C TYR A 27 -8.98 -15.19 6.50
N ARG A 28 -9.64 -16.08 5.74
CA ARG A 28 -10.43 -17.20 6.29
C ARG A 28 -9.61 -18.20 7.09
N ARG A 29 -8.36 -18.46 6.71
CA ARG A 29 -7.46 -19.37 7.41
C ARG A 29 -6.85 -18.72 8.65
N GLU A 30 -6.51 -17.44 8.55
CA GLU A 30 -5.69 -16.73 9.54
C GLU A 30 -6.50 -16.02 10.64
N MET A 31 -7.80 -15.77 10.44
CA MET A 31 -8.61 -14.97 11.39
C MET A 31 -8.63 -15.49 12.82
N SER A 32 -8.47 -16.80 13.04
CA SER A 32 -8.44 -17.41 14.38
C SER A 32 -7.07 -17.36 15.04
N ALA A 33 -6.01 -17.04 14.29
CA ALA A 33 -4.63 -17.02 14.74
C ALA A 33 -4.16 -15.62 15.19
N GLY A 34 -5.06 -14.63 15.27
CA GLY A 34 -4.70 -13.24 15.60
C GLY A 34 -3.90 -12.54 14.51
N VAL A 35 -3.96 -13.06 13.29
CA VAL A 35 -3.26 -12.56 12.11
C VAL A 35 -4.24 -11.77 11.24
N SER A 36 -3.89 -10.53 10.89
CA SER A 36 -4.62 -9.71 9.93
C SER A 36 -4.13 -9.96 8.51
N VAL A 37 -5.03 -9.74 7.55
CA VAL A 37 -4.72 -9.76 6.12
C VAL A 37 -5.01 -8.39 5.55
N GLU A 38 -4.00 -7.81 4.93
CA GLU A 38 -4.08 -6.53 4.22
C GLU A 38 -4.14 -6.81 2.72
N PHE A 39 -5.13 -6.19 2.07
CA PHE A 39 -5.18 -6.08 0.62
C PHE A 39 -4.99 -4.60 0.27
N GLU A 40 -4.00 -4.29 -0.56
CA GLU A 40 -3.73 -2.92 -1.02
C GLU A 40 -3.44 -2.86 -2.52
N CYS A 41 -3.87 -1.77 -3.16
CA CYS A 41 -3.42 -1.34 -4.48
C CYS A 41 -2.71 0.01 -4.34
N ARG A 42 -1.43 0.04 -4.66
CA ARG A 42 -0.58 1.23 -4.49
C ARG A 42 -0.19 1.82 -5.84
N LEU A 43 -0.35 3.13 -6.00
CA LEU A 43 0.12 3.83 -7.20
C LEU A 43 1.65 4.02 -7.16
N GLY A 44 2.25 4.01 -8.34
CA GLY A 44 3.69 4.17 -8.49
C GLY A 44 4.13 4.31 -9.94
N THR A 45 5.43 4.12 -10.16
CA THR A 45 6.05 4.14 -11.48
C THR A 45 7.11 3.07 -11.60
N PHE A 46 7.26 2.48 -12.80
CA PHE A 46 8.41 1.63 -13.11
C PHE A 46 9.62 2.46 -13.53
N SER A 47 10.80 2.12 -13.02
CA SER A 47 12.06 2.71 -13.47
C SER A 47 13.21 1.71 -13.42
N ALA A 48 14.08 1.75 -14.43
CA ALA A 48 15.31 0.96 -14.52
C ALA A 48 16.43 1.47 -13.58
N SER A 49 16.25 2.64 -12.97
CA SER A 49 17.24 3.25 -12.10
C SER A 49 16.59 3.77 -10.82
N ARG A 50 17.28 3.57 -9.69
CA ARG A 50 16.91 4.15 -8.40
C ARG A 50 17.15 5.67 -8.32
N HIS A 51 17.80 6.25 -9.34
CA HIS A 51 18.37 7.60 -9.29
C HIS A 51 17.96 8.51 -10.46
N THR A 52 17.29 7.99 -11.49
CA THR A 52 16.90 8.78 -12.66
C THR A 52 15.42 8.67 -12.97
N TYR A 53 14.88 9.77 -13.49
CA TYR A 53 13.52 9.97 -13.99
C TYR A 53 13.02 8.73 -14.74
N ALA A 54 11.72 8.45 -14.57
CA ALA A 54 11.00 7.31 -15.15
C ALA A 54 11.55 6.95 -16.53
N HIS A 55 12.34 5.86 -16.58
CA HIS A 55 12.80 5.34 -17.85
C HIS A 55 11.56 4.83 -18.61
N PRO A 56 11.45 5.08 -19.92
CA PRO A 56 10.36 4.52 -20.68
C PRO A 56 10.39 3.00 -20.51
N PHE A 57 9.41 2.47 -19.78
CA PHE A 57 9.20 1.04 -19.64
C PHE A 57 8.49 0.57 -20.92
N PRO A 58 9.21 -0.09 -21.86
CA PRO A 58 8.64 -0.42 -23.15
C PRO A 58 7.60 -1.52 -22.94
N THR A 59 6.34 -1.14 -23.05
CA THR A 59 5.26 -2.08 -23.35
C THR A 59 4.94 -1.88 -24.82
N HIS A 60 4.79 -2.95 -25.58
CA HIS A 60 4.36 -2.88 -26.98
C HIS A 60 2.87 -2.48 -27.11
N THR A 61 2.28 -1.93 -26.05
CA THR A 61 0.85 -1.62 -25.90
C THR A 61 0.68 -0.24 -25.30
N LEU A 62 -0.42 0.43 -25.66
CA LEU A 62 -0.87 1.67 -24.98
C LEU A 62 -1.90 1.37 -23.88
N THR A 63 -2.39 0.14 -23.82
CA THR A 63 -3.34 -0.34 -22.82
C THR A 63 -2.61 -0.86 -21.57
N PRO A 64 -3.28 -0.85 -20.40
CA PRO A 64 -2.76 -1.48 -19.21
C PRO A 64 -2.34 -2.94 -19.44
N ALA A 65 -1.24 -3.34 -18.83
CA ALA A 65 -0.67 -4.66 -18.94
C ALA A 65 -0.26 -5.18 -17.55
N VAL A 66 -0.73 -6.38 -17.21
CA VAL A 66 -0.26 -7.12 -16.03
C VAL A 66 1.11 -7.68 -16.34
N LEU A 67 2.09 -7.39 -15.47
CA LEU A 67 3.45 -7.91 -15.60
C LEU A 67 3.51 -9.25 -14.87
N ASP A 68 3.74 -10.33 -15.63
CA ASP A 68 3.83 -11.69 -15.10
C ASP A 68 5.27 -12.06 -14.71
N GLY A 69 5.39 -12.92 -13.70
CA GLY A 69 6.59 -13.45 -13.01
C GLY A 69 8.05 -13.03 -13.38
N GLN A 70 8.78 -12.69 -12.31
CA GLN A 70 10.21 -12.90 -11.99
C GLN A 70 11.35 -12.06 -12.56
N SER A 71 11.21 -11.26 -13.61
CA SER A 71 12.24 -10.25 -13.87
C SER A 71 11.71 -9.10 -14.71
N THR A 72 11.12 -8.11 -14.05
CA THR A 72 11.09 -6.76 -14.61
C THR A 72 12.49 -6.15 -14.63
N THR A 73 13.53 -6.81 -14.10
CA THR A 73 14.91 -6.33 -14.09
C THR A 73 15.35 -5.89 -15.49
N PRO A 74 15.96 -4.69 -15.63
CA PRO A 74 16.44 -3.80 -14.57
C PRO A 74 15.38 -2.88 -13.93
N PHE A 75 14.11 -2.97 -14.32
CA PHE A 75 13.04 -2.12 -13.81
C PHE A 75 12.48 -2.59 -12.46
N PHE A 76 12.21 -1.62 -11.61
CA PHE A 76 11.58 -1.79 -10.30
C PHE A 76 10.35 -0.90 -10.18
N PHE A 77 9.34 -1.37 -9.46
CA PHE A 77 8.21 -0.54 -9.04
C PHE A 77 8.65 0.36 -7.88
N PHE A 78 8.48 1.67 -8.07
CA PHE A 78 8.65 2.67 -7.03
C PHE A 78 7.27 3.20 -6.64
N ALA A 79 6.91 2.95 -5.39
CA ALA A 79 5.68 3.49 -4.81
C ALA A 79 5.74 5.01 -4.74
N GLY A 80 4.60 5.64 -5.03
CA GLY A 80 4.41 7.07 -4.94
C GLY A 80 4.28 7.75 -6.30
N VAL A 81 3.59 8.88 -6.28
CA VAL A 81 3.34 9.73 -7.46
C VAL A 81 4.12 11.04 -7.34
N ALA A 82 4.21 11.79 -8.44
CA ALA A 82 4.79 13.12 -8.41
C ALA A 82 3.95 14.07 -7.53
N GLN A 83 4.60 15.03 -6.86
CA GLN A 83 3.92 15.99 -5.98
C GLN A 83 2.77 16.76 -6.67
N PRO A 84 2.91 17.27 -7.91
CA PRO A 84 1.81 17.94 -8.59
C PRO A 84 0.58 17.04 -8.76
N SER A 85 0.80 15.78 -9.17
CA SER A 85 -0.27 14.78 -9.32
C SER A 85 -0.93 14.46 -7.97
N PHE A 86 -0.16 14.37 -6.89
CA PHE A 86 -0.69 14.17 -5.53
C PHE A 86 -1.59 15.34 -5.09
N THR A 87 -1.16 16.58 -5.30
CA THR A 87 -1.95 17.78 -4.97
C THR A 87 -3.22 17.86 -5.81
N ALA A 88 -3.10 17.67 -7.13
CA ALA A 88 -4.25 17.69 -8.04
C ALA A 88 -5.28 16.61 -7.68
N LEU A 89 -4.82 15.41 -7.31
CA LEU A 89 -5.69 14.34 -6.84
C LEU A 89 -6.41 14.70 -5.53
N HIS A 90 -5.69 15.28 -4.58
CA HIS A 90 -6.27 15.73 -3.31
C HIS A 90 -7.40 16.75 -3.53
N ASP A 91 -7.22 17.67 -4.48
CA ASP A 91 -8.24 18.68 -4.81
C ASP A 91 -9.41 18.07 -5.62
N ALA A 92 -9.14 17.13 -6.53
CA ALA A 92 -10.18 16.37 -7.22
C ALA A 92 -11.06 15.57 -6.25
N LEU A 93 -10.47 14.93 -5.23
CA LEU A 93 -11.21 14.23 -4.18
C LEU A 93 -12.13 15.16 -3.40
N LYS A 94 -11.68 16.37 -3.07
CA LYS A 94 -12.54 17.39 -2.45
C LYS A 94 -13.69 17.80 -3.36
N ALA A 95 -13.42 17.97 -4.64
CA ALA A 95 -14.43 18.41 -5.62
C ALA A 95 -15.56 17.38 -5.79
N VAL A 96 -15.25 16.08 -5.72
CA VAL A 96 -16.27 15.01 -5.77
C VAL A 96 -16.96 14.75 -4.41
N GLY A 97 -16.77 15.64 -3.44
CA GLY A 97 -17.42 15.57 -2.14
C GLY A 97 -16.85 14.50 -1.20
N ALA A 98 -15.66 13.98 -1.49
CA ALA A 98 -15.00 13.07 -0.54
C ALA A 98 -14.67 13.85 0.74
N ALA A 99 -14.98 13.27 1.90
CA ALA A 99 -14.76 13.87 3.22
C ALA A 99 -13.27 13.88 3.59
N MET A 100 -12.46 14.59 2.80
CA MET A 100 -11.01 14.68 2.96
C MET A 100 -10.66 15.39 4.27
N PRO A 101 -9.92 14.76 5.18
CA PRO A 101 -9.50 15.38 6.41
C PRO A 101 -8.65 16.65 6.15
N PRO A 102 -8.90 17.76 6.89
CA PRO A 102 -8.15 19.01 6.69
C PRO A 102 -6.67 18.84 7.07
N ARG A 103 -6.40 18.02 8.10
CA ARG A 103 -5.05 17.65 8.56
C ARG A 103 -4.85 16.14 8.41
N SER A 104 -3.59 15.70 8.49
CA SER A 104 -3.27 14.27 8.55
C SER A 104 -4.04 13.60 9.69
N SER A 105 -4.78 12.53 9.39
CA SER A 105 -5.49 11.72 10.36
C SER A 105 -4.54 10.88 11.22
N THR A 106 -3.33 10.61 10.72
CA THR A 106 -2.32 9.85 11.46
C THR A 106 -0.92 10.33 11.10
N VAL A 107 -0.07 10.47 12.12
CA VAL A 107 1.37 10.68 11.95
C VAL A 107 2.11 9.52 12.62
N LEU A 108 2.76 8.68 11.81
CA LEU A 108 3.46 7.50 12.28
C LEU A 108 4.94 7.59 11.94
N SER A 109 5.79 7.14 12.85
CA SER A 109 7.14 6.71 12.49
C SER A 109 7.18 5.20 12.44
N VAL A 110 7.71 4.67 11.35
CA VAL A 110 7.78 3.24 11.07
C VAL A 110 9.23 2.85 10.88
N ARG A 111 9.69 1.85 11.62
CA ARG A 111 11.04 1.27 11.47
C ARG A 111 10.95 -0.16 11.01
N THR A 112 11.62 -0.50 9.93
CA THR A 112 11.53 -1.85 9.34
C THR A 112 12.89 -2.54 9.34
N THR A 113 12.91 -3.79 9.80
CA THR A 113 14.07 -4.70 9.75
C THR A 113 13.58 -6.10 9.39
N GLY A 114 13.92 -6.60 8.21
CA GLY A 114 13.36 -7.87 7.73
C GLY A 114 11.83 -7.81 7.69
N LYS A 115 11.16 -8.76 8.38
CA LYS A 115 9.70 -8.79 8.54
C LYS A 115 9.19 -7.91 9.69
N HIS A 116 10.05 -7.51 10.62
CA HIS A 116 9.65 -6.74 11.80
C HIS A 116 9.48 -5.27 11.46
N ARG A 117 8.37 -4.69 11.94
CA ARG A 117 7.99 -3.30 11.78
C ARG A 117 7.59 -2.72 13.14
N LEU A 118 8.23 -1.64 13.55
CA LEU A 118 7.88 -0.94 14.79
C LEU A 118 7.16 0.33 14.39
N GLU A 119 5.97 0.52 14.92
CA GLU A 119 5.10 1.64 14.60
C GLU A 119 4.95 2.54 15.81
N TYR A 120 5.27 3.81 15.65
CA TYR A 120 5.21 4.81 16.71
C TYR A 120 4.20 5.89 16.34
N ALA A 121 3.27 6.20 17.25
CA ALA A 121 2.47 7.42 17.17
C ALA A 121 3.38 8.60 17.44
N MET A 122 3.42 9.56 16.51
CA MET A 122 4.23 10.76 16.66
C MET A 122 3.40 11.91 17.23
N ASN A 123 4.06 12.78 17.98
CA ASN A 123 3.49 14.07 18.35
C ASN A 123 3.36 15.02 17.14
N GLU A 124 2.68 16.14 17.32
CA GLU A 124 2.45 17.12 16.25
C GLU A 124 3.75 17.66 15.64
N ALA A 125 4.78 17.86 16.46
CA ALA A 125 6.10 18.31 16.05
C ALA A 125 6.92 17.22 15.30
N CYS A 126 6.40 15.99 15.21
CA CYS A 126 7.04 14.86 14.54
C CYS A 126 8.46 14.51 15.07
N ASN A 127 8.78 14.88 16.30
CA ASN A 127 10.11 14.70 16.90
C ASN A 127 10.13 13.70 18.06
N ARG A 128 8.96 13.38 18.63
CA ARG A 128 8.79 12.36 19.67
C ARG A 128 7.67 11.41 19.31
N GLY A 129 7.84 10.13 19.64
CA GLY A 129 6.80 9.14 19.43
C GLY A 129 6.77 8.07 20.51
N ARG A 130 5.62 7.40 20.59
CA ARG A 130 5.37 6.26 21.48
C ARG A 130 4.99 5.05 20.65
N LEU A 131 5.59 3.91 20.96
CA LEU A 131 5.31 2.65 20.30
C LEU A 131 3.82 2.31 20.43
N LEU A 132 3.18 2.08 19.29
CA LEU A 132 1.81 1.60 19.16
C LEU A 132 1.78 0.08 19.01
N ALA A 133 2.62 -0.43 18.11
CA ALA A 133 2.61 -1.83 17.73
C ALA A 133 3.99 -2.25 17.22
N ILE A 134 4.27 -3.53 17.45
CA ILE A 134 5.31 -4.27 16.73
C ILE A 134 4.56 -5.22 15.82
N THR A 135 4.82 -5.18 14.53
CA THR A 135 4.15 -6.03 13.55
C THR A 135 5.15 -6.84 12.76
N GLU A 136 4.85 -8.10 12.51
CA GLU A 136 5.51 -8.88 11.47
C GLU A 136 4.66 -8.79 10.21
N LYS A 137 5.22 -8.19 9.15
CA LYS A 137 4.55 -8.03 7.86
C LYS A 137 5.23 -8.87 6.79
N GLU A 138 4.46 -9.72 6.13
CA GLU A 138 4.92 -10.56 5.03
C GLU A 138 4.00 -10.40 3.82
N ARG A 139 4.57 -10.00 2.69
CA ARG A 139 3.83 -9.96 1.42
C ARG A 139 3.74 -11.37 0.86
N VAL A 140 2.52 -11.89 0.77
CA VAL A 140 2.26 -13.25 0.28
C VAL A 140 2.01 -13.30 -1.23
N PHE A 141 1.60 -12.17 -1.81
CA PHE A 141 1.23 -12.08 -3.22
C PHE A 141 1.34 -10.63 -3.68
N PHE A 142 1.77 -10.43 -4.91
CA PHE A 142 1.64 -9.15 -5.61
C PHE A 142 1.65 -9.32 -7.12
N HIS A 143 1.02 -8.38 -7.82
CA HIS A 143 1.25 -8.15 -9.23
C HIS A 143 1.49 -6.67 -9.50
N ASP A 144 2.37 -6.48 -10.46
CA ASP A 144 2.72 -5.19 -11.01
C ASP A 144 1.90 -4.96 -12.28
N VAL A 145 1.29 -3.77 -12.40
CA VAL A 145 0.48 -3.40 -13.56
C VAL A 145 1.01 -2.11 -14.14
N ARG A 146 1.45 -2.17 -15.40
CA ARG A 146 1.89 -1.02 -16.19
C ARG A 146 0.70 -0.40 -16.88
N CYS A 147 0.51 0.91 -16.76
CA CYS A 147 -0.62 1.64 -17.35
C CYS A 147 -0.16 2.82 -18.23
N PRO A 148 0.25 2.61 -19.51
CA PRO A 148 0.81 3.67 -20.36
C PRO A 148 -0.15 4.82 -20.67
N GLY A 149 -1.45 4.51 -20.76
CA GLY A 149 -2.52 5.50 -20.92
C GLY A 149 -2.80 6.33 -19.67
N TRP A 150 -2.39 5.87 -18.48
CA TRP A 150 -2.70 6.51 -17.20
C TRP A 150 -1.53 7.38 -16.71
N GLY A 151 -1.77 8.21 -15.70
CA GLY A 151 -0.78 9.06 -15.05
C GLY A 151 0.09 8.31 -14.04
N ALA A 152 -0.29 7.10 -13.64
CA ALA A 152 0.49 6.24 -12.76
C ALA A 152 0.28 4.75 -13.09
N ASP A 153 1.29 3.96 -12.77
CA ASP A 153 1.21 2.50 -12.68
C ASP A 153 0.67 2.09 -11.31
N PHE A 154 0.35 0.82 -11.11
CA PHE A 154 -0.01 0.34 -9.78
C PHE A 154 0.48 -1.07 -9.49
N ARG A 155 0.61 -1.36 -8.20
CA ARG A 155 0.88 -2.68 -7.67
C ARG A 155 -0.28 -3.11 -6.78
N VAL A 156 -0.86 -4.27 -7.08
CA VAL A 156 -1.77 -4.96 -6.15
C VAL A 156 -0.93 -5.86 -5.25
N SER A 157 -1.18 -5.85 -3.94
CA SER A 157 -0.47 -6.67 -2.96
C SER A 157 -1.44 -7.25 -1.93
N VAL A 158 -1.14 -8.47 -1.49
CA VAL A 158 -1.77 -9.09 -0.33
C VAL A 158 -0.66 -9.38 0.67
N SER A 159 -0.85 -8.91 1.89
CA SER A 159 0.10 -9.09 2.99
C SER A 159 -0.57 -9.77 4.18
N ARG A 160 0.20 -10.61 4.86
CA ARG A 160 -0.10 -11.10 6.20
C ARG A 160 0.55 -10.15 7.21
N GLU A 161 -0.19 -9.76 8.24
CA GLU A 161 0.31 -8.95 9.34
C GLU A 161 0.00 -9.62 10.68
N GLN A 162 1.01 -9.74 11.54
CA GLN A 162 0.85 -10.26 12.89
C GLN A 162 1.33 -9.23 13.89
N THR A 163 0.43 -8.75 14.75
CA THR A 163 0.79 -7.87 15.86
C THR A 163 1.43 -8.68 16.97
N LEU A 164 2.64 -8.28 17.36
CA LEU A 164 3.37 -8.80 18.50
C LEU A 164 3.13 -7.90 19.71
N ASP A 165 3.04 -8.51 20.90
CA ASP A 165 2.98 -7.75 22.14
C ASP A 165 4.35 -7.13 22.44
N ALA A 166 4.39 -5.80 22.52
CA ALA A 166 5.61 -5.06 22.83
C ALA A 166 6.23 -5.44 24.19
N ALA A 167 5.43 -5.91 25.15
CA ALA A 167 5.93 -6.39 26.44
C ALA A 167 6.75 -7.68 26.32
N THR A 168 6.57 -8.44 25.24
CA THR A 168 7.32 -9.69 24.98
C THR A 168 8.69 -9.44 24.37
N TRP A 169 9.01 -8.20 23.99
CA TRP A 169 10.29 -7.85 23.40
C TRP A 169 11.39 -7.70 24.45
N THR A 170 12.35 -8.61 24.41
CA THR A 170 13.49 -8.69 25.33
C THR A 170 14.48 -7.54 25.12
N PRO A 171 15.28 -7.17 26.14
CA PRO A 171 16.37 -6.21 25.97
C PRO A 171 17.32 -6.54 24.81
N ALA A 172 17.64 -7.83 24.61
CA ALA A 172 18.49 -8.28 23.50
C ALA A 172 17.85 -8.02 22.12
N GLN A 173 16.53 -8.14 21.99
CA GLN A 173 15.82 -7.80 20.75
C GLN A 173 15.86 -6.29 20.47
N TRP A 174 15.67 -5.46 21.51
CA TRP A 174 15.81 -4.01 21.39
C TRP A 174 17.22 -3.56 20.98
N GLU A 175 18.25 -4.20 21.54
CA GLU A 175 19.66 -3.92 21.24
C GLU A 175 20.06 -4.38 19.84
N SER A 176 19.59 -5.56 19.41
CA SER A 176 19.92 -6.14 18.10
C SER A 176 19.09 -5.58 16.95
N PHE A 177 17.96 -4.94 17.22
CA PHE A 177 17.14 -4.34 16.17
C PHE A 177 17.94 -3.25 15.44
N ALA A 178 18.04 -3.34 14.12
CA ALA A 178 18.76 -2.38 13.30
C ALA A 178 17.95 -2.05 12.04
N PRO A 179 17.18 -0.93 12.03
CA PRO A 179 16.31 -0.60 10.91
C PRO A 179 17.10 -0.45 9.62
N SER A 180 16.66 -1.14 8.58
CA SER A 180 17.13 -0.92 7.22
C SER A 180 16.49 0.34 6.61
N VAL A 181 15.28 0.68 7.08
CA VAL A 181 14.57 1.90 6.70
C VAL A 181 13.74 2.42 7.86
N SER A 182 13.75 3.74 8.06
CA SER A 182 12.81 4.45 8.92
C SER A 182 11.97 5.39 8.07
N ARG A 183 10.67 5.50 8.34
CA ARG A 183 9.73 6.33 7.59
C ARG A 183 8.87 7.15 8.53
N LEU A 184 8.82 8.46 8.35
CA LEU A 184 7.79 9.31 8.93
C LEU A 184 6.66 9.45 7.91
N ARG A 185 5.48 8.93 8.23
CA ARG A 185 4.28 8.95 7.37
C ARG A 185 3.27 9.94 7.95
N GLN A 186 2.86 10.91 7.14
CA GLN A 186 1.75 11.82 7.43
C GLN A 186 0.60 11.45 6.50
N ARG A 187 -0.42 10.79 7.03
CA ARG A 187 -1.45 10.11 6.26
C ARG A 187 -2.81 10.78 6.43
N LYS A 188 -3.58 10.81 5.35
CA LYS A 188 -5.02 11.08 5.32
C LYS A 188 -5.73 9.84 4.79
N SER A 189 -6.73 9.38 5.54
CA SER A 189 -7.53 8.21 5.20
C SER A 189 -8.98 8.61 5.00
N LEU A 190 -9.63 8.06 3.98
CA LEU A 190 -11.06 8.27 3.72
C LEU A 190 -11.72 7.00 3.18
N HIS A 191 -13.01 6.84 3.43
CA HIS A 191 -13.81 5.80 2.81
C HIS A 191 -14.37 6.31 1.47
N VAL A 192 -14.09 5.58 0.39
CA VAL A 192 -14.53 5.93 -0.97
C VAL A 192 -15.66 5.01 -1.48
N ALA A 193 -15.81 3.84 -0.87
CA ALA A 193 -16.93 2.93 -1.08
C ALA A 193 -17.12 2.06 0.19
N PRO A 194 -18.23 1.31 0.34
CA PRO A 194 -18.49 0.52 1.54
C PRO A 194 -17.39 -0.49 1.92
N LEU A 195 -16.61 -0.95 0.94
CA LEU A 195 -15.51 -1.89 1.14
C LEU A 195 -14.13 -1.28 0.90
N LEU A 196 -14.06 -0.01 0.48
CA LEU A 196 -12.83 0.60 -0.03
C LEU A 196 -12.45 1.84 0.79
N SER A 197 -11.21 1.84 1.27
CA SER A 197 -10.56 3.02 1.83
C SER A 197 -9.44 3.50 0.93
N LEU A 198 -9.24 4.80 0.90
CA LEU A 198 -8.14 5.47 0.22
C LEU A 198 -7.24 6.11 1.27
N ASP A 199 -5.94 5.89 1.11
CA ASP A 199 -4.88 6.49 1.90
C ASP A 199 -4.00 7.37 1.01
N MET A 200 -3.86 8.63 1.40
CA MET A 200 -2.92 9.59 0.81
C MET A 200 -1.89 9.95 1.86
N ALA A 201 -0.61 9.67 1.60
CA ALA A 201 0.45 9.89 2.58
C ALA A 201 1.67 10.62 2.02
N MET A 202 2.12 11.65 2.73
CA MET A 202 3.49 12.15 2.57
C MET A 202 4.41 11.28 3.41
N VAL A 203 5.45 10.72 2.80
CA VAL A 203 6.37 9.82 3.46
C VAL A 203 7.80 10.35 3.35
N ARG A 204 8.43 10.56 4.51
CA ARG A 204 9.84 10.95 4.63
C ARG A 204 10.65 9.75 5.05
N SER A 205 11.56 9.29 4.18
CA SER A 205 12.34 8.07 4.41
C SER A 205 13.79 8.38 4.80
N PHE A 206 14.27 7.69 5.83
CA PHE A 206 15.63 7.75 6.36
C PHE A 206 16.29 6.38 6.19
N THR A 207 17.53 6.40 5.71
CA THR A 207 18.36 5.19 5.54
C THR A 207 19.66 5.28 6.34
N ASP A 208 20.13 6.49 6.62
CA ASP A 208 21.14 6.74 7.64
C ASP A 208 20.47 6.88 9.01
N HIS A 209 20.88 6.02 9.93
CA HIS A 209 20.38 5.95 11.31
C HIS A 209 21.43 6.34 12.35
N SER A 210 22.57 6.91 11.93
CA SER A 210 23.70 7.29 12.81
C SER A 210 23.31 8.32 13.88
N ARG A 211 22.31 9.16 13.59
CA ARG A 211 21.87 10.26 14.46
C ARG A 211 20.71 9.89 15.39
N PHE A 212 20.23 8.64 15.34
CA PHE A 212 19.15 8.22 16.20
C PHE A 212 19.69 7.64 17.51
N ALA A 213 18.97 7.90 18.61
CA ALA A 213 19.29 7.34 19.91
C ALA A 213 19.16 5.80 19.91
N ARG A 214 20.15 5.13 20.51
CA ARG A 214 20.23 3.66 20.67
C ARG A 214 20.49 3.32 22.15
N PRO A 215 20.09 2.13 22.64
CA PRO A 215 19.30 1.11 21.93
C PRO A 215 17.90 1.62 21.60
N TRP A 216 17.22 0.94 20.67
CA TRP A 216 15.84 1.31 20.37
C TRP A 216 14.94 0.99 21.57
N SER A 217 13.85 1.73 21.72
CA SER A 217 12.91 1.51 22.82
C SER A 217 11.47 1.82 22.40
N ALA A 218 10.55 1.65 23.35
CA ALA A 218 9.16 2.03 23.20
C ALA A 218 8.97 3.56 23.04
N GLU A 219 9.96 4.36 23.45
CA GLU A 219 10.00 5.79 23.20
C GLU A 219 10.90 6.10 22.02
N LEU A 220 10.44 7.04 21.20
CA LEU A 220 11.11 7.44 19.99
C LEU A 220 11.47 8.92 20.07
N GLN A 221 12.75 9.23 19.87
CA GLN A 221 13.18 10.57 19.48
C GLN A 221 13.70 10.54 18.04
N VAL A 222 13.07 11.34 17.17
CA VAL A 222 13.51 11.51 15.78
C VAL A 222 14.41 12.75 15.74
N PRO A 223 15.65 12.62 15.27
CA PRO A 223 16.54 13.78 15.13
C PRO A 223 15.97 14.76 14.10
N PHE A 224 16.17 16.06 14.31
CA PHE A 224 15.84 17.10 13.33
C PHE A 224 16.84 17.07 12.17
N VAL A 225 16.71 16.05 11.32
CA VAL A 225 17.53 15.85 10.12
C VAL A 225 16.64 15.90 8.90
N SER A 226 17.12 16.49 7.82
CA SER A 226 16.42 16.42 6.54
C SER A 226 16.35 14.96 6.11
N ALA A 227 15.13 14.50 5.81
CA ALA A 227 14.97 13.17 5.24
C ALA A 227 15.56 13.18 3.82
N PRO A 228 16.44 12.24 3.47
CA PRO A 228 17.07 12.21 2.15
C PRO A 228 16.07 11.95 1.02
N ARG A 229 14.88 11.42 1.33
CA ARG A 229 13.85 11.09 0.34
C ARG A 229 12.45 11.42 0.85
N VAL A 230 11.67 12.07 -0.01
CA VAL A 230 10.23 12.32 0.19
C VAL A 230 9.46 11.61 -0.93
N SER A 231 8.44 10.84 -0.58
CA SER A 231 7.47 10.27 -1.52
C SER A 231 6.05 10.67 -1.16
N PHE A 232 5.17 10.59 -2.15
CA PHE A 232 3.75 10.90 -2.03
C PHE A 232 2.97 9.65 -2.40
N ASP A 233 2.63 8.85 -1.40
CA ASP A 233 2.03 7.55 -1.56
C ASP A 233 0.50 7.69 -1.68
N VAL A 234 -0.09 6.93 -2.60
CA VAL A 234 -1.54 6.83 -2.81
C VAL A 234 -1.90 5.35 -2.86
N GLU A 235 -2.75 4.92 -1.95
CA GLU A 235 -3.04 3.51 -1.65
C GLU A 235 -4.56 3.32 -1.55
N VAL A 236 -5.12 2.31 -2.21
CA VAL A 236 -6.50 1.86 -2.01
C VAL A 236 -6.46 0.53 -1.27
N GLU A 237 -7.18 0.44 -0.17
CA GLU A 237 -7.28 -0.78 0.64
C GLU A 237 -8.71 -1.33 0.60
N VAL A 238 -8.81 -2.65 0.76
CA VAL A 238 -10.10 -3.35 0.86
C VAL A 238 -10.31 -3.81 2.31
N ASP A 239 -11.44 -3.46 2.90
CA ASP A 239 -11.84 -3.94 4.22
C ASP A 239 -12.17 -5.45 4.14
N MET A 240 -11.17 -6.28 4.44
CA MET A 240 -11.27 -7.74 4.41
C MET A 240 -12.36 -8.30 5.35
N PRO A 241 -12.51 -7.82 6.61
CA PRO A 241 -13.67 -8.14 7.44
C PRO A 241 -15.01 -7.84 6.76
N ALA A 242 -15.18 -6.66 6.17
CA ALA A 242 -16.42 -6.26 5.50
C ALA A 242 -16.68 -7.09 4.23
N LEU A 243 -15.66 -7.34 3.42
CA LEU A 243 -15.75 -8.19 2.24
C LEU A 243 -16.21 -9.61 2.61
N ARG A 244 -15.65 -10.19 3.69
CA ARG A 244 -16.10 -11.50 4.19
C ARG A 244 -17.57 -11.47 4.62
N ARG A 245 -18.01 -10.39 5.30
CA ARG A 245 -19.43 -10.24 5.68
C ARG A 245 -20.33 -10.18 4.45
N ALA A 246 -19.95 -9.40 3.43
CA ALA A 246 -20.69 -9.30 2.18
C ALA A 246 -20.80 -10.67 1.48
N VAL A 247 -19.70 -11.42 1.36
CA VAL A 247 -19.70 -12.77 0.78
C VAL A 247 -20.60 -13.74 1.57
N ARG A 248 -20.62 -13.63 2.90
CA ARG A 248 -21.51 -14.44 3.75
C ARG A 248 -22.99 -14.10 3.55
N GLN A 249 -23.30 -12.82 3.34
CA GLN A 249 -24.67 -12.34 3.12
C GLN A 249 -25.20 -12.74 1.74
N THR A 250 -24.39 -12.58 0.70
CA THR A 250 -24.80 -12.91 -0.67
C THR A 250 -24.73 -14.41 -0.97
N ARG A 251 -23.83 -15.14 -0.30
CA ARG A 251 -23.44 -16.53 -0.64
C ARG A 251 -22.89 -16.70 -2.05
N LEU A 252 -22.55 -15.60 -2.73
CA LEU A 252 -22.05 -15.56 -4.10
C LEU A 252 -20.61 -15.06 -4.08
N VAL A 253 -19.65 -15.96 -3.86
CA VAL A 253 -18.23 -15.60 -3.74
C VAL A 253 -17.76 -14.88 -5.00
N ASP A 254 -17.91 -15.53 -6.16
CA ASP A 254 -17.35 -15.05 -7.43
C ASP A 254 -17.93 -13.69 -7.83
N SER A 255 -19.26 -13.55 -7.79
CA SER A 255 -19.94 -12.30 -8.15
C SER A 255 -19.61 -11.15 -7.18
N THR A 256 -19.44 -11.44 -5.88
CA THR A 256 -19.07 -10.40 -4.90
C THR A 256 -17.64 -9.91 -5.13
N LEU A 257 -16.71 -10.83 -5.40
CA LEU A 257 -15.31 -10.49 -5.69
C LEU A 257 -15.18 -9.74 -7.02
N GLU A 258 -15.88 -10.17 -8.06
CA GLU A 258 -15.89 -9.51 -9.36
C GLU A 258 -16.46 -8.09 -9.26
N ARG A 259 -17.55 -7.90 -8.51
CA ARG A 259 -18.11 -6.57 -8.28
C ARG A 259 -17.14 -5.67 -7.51
N THR A 260 -16.51 -6.20 -6.47
CA THR A 260 -15.52 -5.44 -5.68
C THR A 260 -14.29 -5.10 -6.51
N ALA A 261 -13.82 -6.01 -7.37
CA ALA A 261 -12.74 -5.77 -8.30
C ALA A 261 -13.08 -4.68 -9.32
N LEU A 262 -14.33 -4.63 -9.80
CA LEU A 262 -14.81 -3.57 -10.68
C LEU A 262 -14.82 -2.21 -9.98
N ASP A 263 -15.39 -2.15 -8.77
CA ASP A 263 -15.42 -0.91 -7.98
C ASP A 263 -13.97 -0.42 -7.69
N LEU A 264 -13.07 -1.34 -7.34
CA LEU A 264 -11.64 -1.06 -7.14
C LEU A 264 -10.97 -0.55 -8.41
N LEU A 265 -11.24 -1.15 -9.58
CA LEU A 265 -10.69 -0.71 -10.86
C LEU A 265 -11.18 0.70 -11.23
N THR A 266 -12.46 1.01 -11.00
CA THR A 266 -13.02 2.34 -11.21
C THR A 266 -12.33 3.38 -10.32
N VAL A 267 -12.10 3.06 -9.04
CA VAL A 267 -11.34 3.93 -8.15
C VAL A 267 -9.91 4.11 -8.65
N LEU A 268 -9.20 3.03 -9.01
CA LEU A 268 -7.83 3.12 -9.52
C LEU A 268 -7.72 3.97 -10.79
N GLN A 269 -8.66 3.83 -11.72
CA GLN A 269 -8.74 4.67 -12.93
C GLN A 269 -8.90 6.15 -12.58
N PHE A 270 -9.78 6.47 -11.63
CA PHE A 270 -9.92 7.83 -11.13
C PHE A 270 -8.62 8.34 -10.49
N LEU A 271 -8.00 7.56 -9.61
CA LEU A 271 -6.78 7.99 -8.91
C LEU A 271 -5.59 8.19 -9.87
N ALA A 272 -5.47 7.32 -10.87
CA ALA A 272 -4.39 7.34 -11.85
C ALA A 272 -4.69 8.19 -13.10
N GLU A 273 -5.79 8.94 -13.13
CA GLU A 273 -6.09 9.86 -14.24
C GLU A 273 -4.94 10.87 -14.46
N LYS A 274 -4.58 11.12 -15.73
CA LYS A 274 -3.59 12.15 -16.08
C LYS A 274 -4.17 13.53 -15.79
N ARG A 275 -3.73 14.14 -14.71
CA ARG A 275 -4.05 15.51 -14.33
C ARG A 275 -2.85 16.39 -14.68
N GLY A 276 -3.06 17.32 -15.63
CA GLY A 276 -2.05 18.23 -16.16
C GLY A 276 -1.62 19.31 -15.17
#